data_AF-A0A925RCK9-F1
#
_entry.id   AF-A0A925RCK9-F1
#
_cell.length_a   1.000
_cell.length_b   1.000
_cell.length_c   1.000
_cell.angle_alpha   90.00
_cell.angle_beta   90.00
_cell.angle_gamma   90.00
#
_symmetry.space_group_name_H-M   'P 1'
#
loop_
_entity.id
_entity.type
_entity.pdbx_description
1 polymer ?
#
loop_
_entity_poly.entity_id
_entity_poly.type
_entity_poly.pdbx_seq_one_letter_code
_entity_poly.pdbx_strand_id
1 'polypeptide(L)'
;MQRHFLTLLAALTPVLAYAGEPAETKIDAILKSAWAEANIQPATVCNDEQYLRRITLDLAGRIPTVEERTAFLASPDRQAVVERLLSSPEFPL
;
A
#
# COMPACT_ATOMS: atom_id res chain seq x y z
N MET A 1 -13.81 -16.78 49.84
CA MET A 1 -12.50 -16.25 49.39
C MET A 1 -12.64 -15.97 47.89
N GLN A 2 -13.20 -14.85 47.42
CA GLN A 2 -12.69 -13.46 47.39
C GLN A 2 -11.37 -13.24 46.63
N ARG A 3 -11.41 -12.22 45.74
CA ARG A 3 -10.36 -11.50 44.98
C ARG A 3 -10.18 -11.97 43.52
N HIS A 4 -10.93 -11.43 42.56
CA HIS A 4 -10.79 -10.12 41.91
C HIS A 4 -9.55 -9.94 41.01
N PHE A 5 -9.86 -9.55 39.77
CA PHE A 5 -9.29 -8.43 39.03
C PHE A 5 -8.21 -8.69 37.96
N LEU A 6 -8.45 -8.00 36.84
CA LEU A 6 -7.57 -7.54 35.76
C LEU A 6 -7.52 -8.41 34.49
N THR A 7 -8.23 -8.01 33.40
CA THR A 7 -7.82 -6.98 32.40
C THR A 7 -6.85 -7.64 31.41
N LEU A 8 -6.92 -7.57 30.10
CA LEU A 8 -7.72 -6.93 29.04
C LEU A 8 -7.00 -7.36 27.75
N LEU A 9 -7.63 -7.21 26.59
CA LEU A 9 -6.96 -7.10 25.29
C LEU A 9 -6.50 -8.41 24.62
N ALA A 10 -7.44 -9.19 24.07
CA ALA A 10 -7.10 -10.15 23.02
C ALA A 10 -8.26 -10.37 22.06
N ALA A 11 -8.58 -9.32 21.30
CA ALA A 11 -9.17 -9.45 19.97
C ALA A 11 -9.17 -8.06 19.33
N LEU A 12 -7.96 -7.54 19.05
CA LEU A 12 -7.83 -6.58 17.96
C LEU A 12 -8.22 -7.41 16.73
N THR A 13 -9.42 -7.18 16.24
CA THR A 13 -9.92 -7.70 14.97
C THR A 13 -8.81 -7.55 13.92
N PRO A 14 -8.58 -8.55 13.05
CA PRO A 14 -7.85 -8.28 11.82
C PRO A 14 -8.77 -7.40 10.98
N VAL A 15 -8.66 -6.08 11.20
CA VAL A 15 -9.14 -5.10 10.24
C VAL A 15 -8.19 -5.21 9.06
N LEU A 16 -8.78 -5.24 7.86
CA LEU A 16 -8.17 -5.41 6.55
C LEU A 16 -8.08 -6.87 6.08
N ALA A 17 -9.27 -7.47 5.93
CA ALA A 17 -9.48 -8.46 4.90
C ALA A 17 -9.11 -7.86 3.53
N TYR A 18 -8.39 -8.67 2.78
CA TYR A 18 -7.47 -8.31 1.73
C TYR A 18 -8.17 -8.20 0.37
N ALA A 19 -8.06 -7.04 -0.29
CA ALA A 19 -8.66 -6.80 -1.61
C ALA A 19 -7.56 -6.65 -2.68
N GLY A 20 -7.27 -7.77 -3.35
CA GLY A 20 -6.43 -7.84 -4.55
C GLY A 20 -5.11 -8.58 -4.33
N GLU A 21 -5.12 -9.93 -4.34
CA GLU A 21 -3.86 -10.70 -4.42
C GLU A 21 -3.45 -10.63 -5.88
N PRO A 22 -2.31 -10.00 -6.22
CA PRO A 22 -1.65 -10.35 -7.47
C PRO A 22 -1.39 -11.87 -7.44
N ALA A 23 -1.36 -12.52 -8.60
CA ALA A 23 -0.93 -13.91 -8.67
C ALA A 23 0.41 -14.06 -7.92
N GLU A 24 0.41 -14.85 -6.83
CA GLU A 24 1.53 -14.95 -5.90
C GLU A 24 2.80 -15.30 -6.69
N THR A 25 3.75 -14.36 -6.77
CA THR A 25 4.95 -14.56 -7.56
C THR A 25 5.96 -15.38 -6.76
N LYS A 26 6.90 -16.07 -7.44
CA LYS A 26 8.01 -16.76 -6.76
C LYS A 26 8.81 -15.82 -5.85
N ILE A 27 8.85 -14.52 -6.17
CA ILE A 27 9.55 -13.50 -5.38
C ILE A 27 8.80 -13.25 -4.08
N ASP A 28 7.47 -13.19 -4.09
CA ASP A 28 6.66 -12.98 -2.89
C ASP A 28 6.87 -14.11 -1.88
N ALA A 29 6.97 -15.36 -2.34
CA ALA A 29 7.26 -16.50 -1.48
C ALA A 29 8.63 -16.36 -0.78
N ILE A 30 9.66 -15.90 -1.50
CA ILE A 30 11.00 -15.66 -0.94
C ILE A 30 10.94 -14.57 0.14
N LEU A 31 10.24 -13.46 -0.14
CA LEU A 31 10.09 -12.34 0.80
C LEU A 31 9.33 -12.77 2.06
N LYS A 32 8.23 -13.51 1.90
CA LYS A 32 7.44 -14.04 3.03
C LYS A 32 8.29 -14.95 3.94
N SER A 33 9.12 -15.83 3.36
CA SER A 33 10.05 -16.67 4.14
C SER A 33 11.06 -15.83 4.91
N ALA A 34 11.72 -14.89 4.25
CA ALA A 34 12.72 -14.02 4.87
C ALA A 34 12.12 -13.16 6.01
N TRP A 35 10.91 -12.64 5.85
CA TRP A 35 10.21 -11.90 6.90
C TRP A 35 9.84 -12.79 8.09
N ALA A 36 9.38 -14.01 7.85
CA ALA A 36 9.05 -14.96 8.92
C ALA A 36 10.29 -15.33 9.75
N GLU A 37 11.40 -15.64 9.09
CA GLU A 37 12.69 -15.95 9.75
C GLU A 37 13.19 -14.77 10.59
N ALA A 38 13.00 -13.54 10.10
CA ALA A 38 13.41 -12.32 10.77
C ALA A 38 12.39 -11.79 11.80
N ASN A 39 11.24 -12.46 12.00
CA ASN A 39 10.11 -11.97 12.80
C ASN A 39 9.63 -10.56 12.40
N ILE A 40 9.69 -10.23 11.11
CA ILE A 40 9.27 -8.95 10.55
C ILE A 40 7.80 -9.02 10.17
N GLN A 41 7.03 -8.04 10.63
CA GLN A 41 5.67 -7.80 10.13
C GLN A 41 5.75 -6.82 8.95
N PRO A 42 5.31 -7.21 7.73
CA PRO A 42 5.33 -6.32 6.59
C PRO A 42 4.38 -5.13 6.77
N ALA A 43 4.71 -4.02 6.11
CA ALA A 43 3.87 -2.82 6.13
C ALA A 43 2.55 -3.07 5.38
N THR A 44 1.49 -2.41 5.83
CA THR A 44 0.19 -2.44 5.14
C THR A 44 0.28 -1.79 3.76
N VAL A 45 -0.48 -2.32 2.80
CA VAL A 45 -0.63 -1.72 1.47
C VAL A 45 -1.16 -0.28 1.63
N CYS A 46 -0.59 0.65 0.86
CA CYS A 46 -1.03 2.04 0.91
C CYS A 46 -2.40 2.23 0.24
N ASN A 47 -3.16 3.22 0.73
CA ASN A 47 -4.40 3.62 0.07
C ASN A 47 -4.12 4.38 -1.25
N ASP A 48 -5.16 4.65 -2.02
CA ASP A 48 -5.03 5.26 -3.35
C ASP A 48 -4.48 6.70 -3.30
N GLU A 49 -4.85 7.50 -2.31
CA GLU A 49 -4.32 8.85 -2.16
C GLU A 49 -2.81 8.84 -1.88
N GLN A 50 -2.36 7.96 -0.97
CA GLN A 50 -0.95 7.75 -0.67
C GLN A 50 -0.20 7.18 -1.86
N TYR A 51 -0.80 6.23 -2.58
CA TYR A 51 -0.25 5.63 -3.79
C TYR A 51 0.01 6.70 -4.85
N LEU A 52 -1.00 7.53 -5.16
CA LEU A 52 -0.87 8.59 -6.17
C LEU A 52 0.24 9.57 -5.80
N ARG A 53 0.30 10.00 -4.53
CA ARG A 53 1.36 10.91 -4.08
C ARG A 53 2.74 10.29 -4.26
N ARG A 54 2.93 9.04 -3.85
CA ARG A 54 4.22 8.34 -3.96
C ARG A 54 4.65 8.16 -5.41
N ILE A 55 3.78 7.62 -6.25
CA ILE A 55 4.14 7.32 -7.65
C ILE A 55 4.40 8.58 -8.46
N THR A 56 3.69 9.69 -8.19
CA THR A 56 3.95 10.97 -8.86
C THR A 56 5.30 11.55 -8.43
N LEU A 57 5.66 11.42 -7.15
CA LEU A 57 6.97 11.85 -6.66
C LEU A 57 8.10 11.00 -7.27
N ASP A 58 7.92 9.69 -7.31
CA ASP A 58 8.94 8.76 -7.79
C ASP A 58 9.18 8.89 -9.30
N LEU A 59 8.12 9.07 -10.10
CA LEU A 59 8.23 9.09 -11.56
C LEU A 59 8.35 10.50 -12.15
N ALA A 60 7.68 11.50 -11.57
CA ALA A 60 7.65 12.86 -12.11
C ALA A 60 8.41 13.88 -11.23
N GLY A 61 8.93 13.49 -10.07
CA GLY A 61 9.70 14.38 -9.19
C GLY A 61 8.88 15.48 -8.50
N ARG A 62 7.55 15.41 -8.55
CA ARG A 62 6.63 16.41 -7.95
C ARG A 62 5.44 15.75 -7.26
N ILE A 63 4.68 16.54 -6.50
CA ILE A 63 3.39 16.09 -5.97
C ILE A 63 2.30 16.15 -7.06
N PRO A 64 1.23 15.32 -6.96
CA PRO A 64 0.11 15.40 -7.89
C PRO A 64 -0.61 16.75 -7.80
N THR A 65 -1.12 17.24 -8.92
CA THR A 65 -1.97 18.44 -8.93
C THR A 65 -3.34 18.14 -8.31
N VAL A 66 -4.11 19.20 -8.04
CA VAL A 66 -5.47 19.06 -7.52
C VAL A 66 -6.36 18.31 -8.51
N GLU A 67 -6.20 18.59 -9.80
CA GLU A 67 -6.95 17.98 -10.90
C GLU A 67 -6.59 16.51 -11.04
N GLU A 68 -5.29 16.18 -11.05
CA GLU A 68 -4.83 14.78 -11.11
C GLU A 68 -5.35 13.97 -9.92
N ARG A 69 -5.27 14.51 -8.71
CA ARG A 69 -5.80 13.86 -7.51
C ARG A 69 -7.30 13.64 -7.60
N THR A 70 -8.05 14.67 -8.00
CA THR A 70 -9.52 14.59 -8.07
C THR A 70 -9.96 13.58 -9.13
N ALA A 71 -9.34 13.61 -10.31
CA ALA A 71 -9.63 12.67 -11.39
C ALA A 71 -9.31 11.23 -10.99
N PHE A 72 -8.15 10.98 -10.39
CA PHE A 72 -7.76 9.64 -9.97
C PHE A 72 -8.64 9.10 -8.85
N LEU A 73 -8.93 9.88 -7.81
CA LEU A 73 -9.75 9.42 -6.69
C LEU A 73 -11.23 9.19 -7.07
N ALA A 74 -11.72 9.82 -8.14
CA ALA A 74 -13.06 9.56 -8.66
C ALA A 74 -13.17 8.18 -9.34
N SER A 75 -12.10 7.71 -9.97
CA SER A 75 -12.05 6.39 -10.62
C SER A 75 -10.60 5.86 -10.62
N PRO A 76 -10.18 5.22 -9.50
CA PRO A 76 -8.78 4.81 -9.35
C PRO A 76 -8.39 3.71 -10.32
N ASP A 77 -7.44 4.02 -11.21
CA ASP A 77 -6.73 3.05 -12.04
C ASP A 77 -5.22 3.26 -11.88
N ARG A 78 -4.61 2.40 -11.06
CA ARG A 78 -3.19 2.50 -10.71
C ARG A 78 -2.29 2.23 -11.92
N GLN A 79 -2.71 1.36 -12.83
CA GLN A 79 -1.92 1.02 -14.02
C GLN A 79 -1.94 2.16 -15.02
N ALA A 80 -3.12 2.75 -15.27
CA ALA A 80 -3.25 3.90 -16.16
C ALA A 80 -2.45 5.12 -15.67
N VAL A 81 -2.40 5.37 -14.35
CA VAL A 81 -1.57 6.45 -13.79
C VAL A 81 -0.08 6.20 -14.03
N VAL A 82 0.39 4.97 -13.83
CA VAL A 82 1.80 4.62 -14.08
C VAL A 82 2.16 4.83 -15.55
N GLU A 83 1.35 4.30 -16.47
CA GLU A 83 1.57 4.43 -17.92
C GLU A 83 1.62 5.91 -18.35
N ARG A 84 0.68 6.72 -17.84
CA ARG A 84 0.64 8.16 -18.10
C ARG A 84 1.89 8.87 -17.59
N LEU A 85 2.38 8.54 -16.39
CA LEU A 85 3.57 9.17 -15.81
C LEU A 85 4.84 8.74 -16.56
N LEU A 86 4.97 7.48 -16.92
CA LEU A 86 6.11 6.98 -17.71
C LEU A 86 6.16 7.59 -19.12
N SER A 87 4.99 7.90 -19.70
CA SER A 87 4.87 8.57 -20.99
C SER A 87 5.01 10.10 -20.91
N SER A 88 5.15 10.67 -19.70
CA SER A 88 5.25 12.11 -19.47
C SER A 88 6.67 12.62 -19.79
N PRO A 89 6.81 13.87 -20.31
CA PRO A 89 8.11 14.53 -20.38
C PRO A 89 8.81 14.71 -19.02
N GLU A 90 8.05 14.57 -17.93
CA GLU A 90 8.55 14.66 -16.56
C GLU A 90 9.36 13.41 -16.15
N PHE A 91 9.18 12.29 -16.84
CA PHE A 91 9.94 11.07 -16.58
C PHE A 91 11.31 11.17 -17.27
N PRO A 92 12.43 11.16 -16.51
CA PRO A 92 13.76 11.25 -17.08
C PRO A 92 14.14 9.90 -17.70
N LEU A 93 14.04 9.81 -19.02
CA LEU A 93 14.54 8.67 -19.82
C LEU A 93 16.06 8.71 -19.99
#